data_AF-A0A972GWF3-F1
#
_entry.id   AF-A0A972GWF3-F1
#
_cell.length_a   1.000
_cell.length_b   1.000
_cell.length_c   1.000
_cell.angle_alpha   90.00
_cell.angle_beta   90.00
_cell.angle_gamma   90.00
#
_symmetry.space_group_name_H-M   'P 1'
#
loop_
_entity.id
_entity.type
_entity.pdbx_description
1 polymer ?
#
loop_
_entity_poly.entity_id
_entity_poly.type
_entity_poly.pdbx_seq_one_letter_code
_entity_poly.pdbx_strand_id
1 'polypeptide(L)'
;MEAIKQWTQSISAKPGYEAWKQATWTSQPLGPGTHGWIVLLQSNGQPVGYMVIHAADPNNPTKYRLTEYGSGNTPLFSMQTLYQSLVQLELMNTSYHAERLYTSPLQAVWKITSGEDLYFIDAKTGEVLPQLTVSEKQEFDKPLEEQIASLLKPEHTITGSVQLPEFDPYERLPWVKGTPAQYGSISALLSDLDQQKKLTYTAQLFDDKVTIPLAVTGYHQWSNNEVFLLLEQKGQRAIPYGTTFQLGKLYP
;
A
#
# COMPACT_ATOMS: atom_id res chain seq x y z
N MET A 1 2.12 -21.57 4.56
CA MET A 1 2.64 -20.77 5.68
C MET A 1 1.48 -20.43 6.60
N GLU A 2 1.59 -20.72 7.89
CA GLU A 2 0.48 -20.53 8.86
C GLU A 2 0.09 -19.06 9.03
N ALA A 3 1.08 -18.15 9.00
CA ALA A 3 0.86 -16.71 9.13
C ALA A 3 -0.15 -16.13 8.12
N ILE A 4 0.01 -16.47 6.83
CA ILE A 4 -0.89 -16.01 5.75
C ILE A 4 -2.31 -16.49 6.01
N LYS A 5 -2.50 -17.72 6.49
CA LYS A 5 -3.84 -18.26 6.77
C LYS A 5 -4.53 -17.49 7.89
N GLN A 6 -3.81 -17.15 8.95
CA GLN A 6 -4.37 -16.42 10.10
C GLN A 6 -4.79 -14.99 9.71
N TRP A 7 -3.95 -14.26 8.98
CA TRP A 7 -4.33 -12.95 8.46
C TRP A 7 -5.50 -13.04 7.47
N THR A 8 -5.48 -13.98 6.53
CA THR A 8 -6.60 -14.21 5.60
C THR A 8 -7.90 -14.48 6.35
N GLN A 9 -7.87 -15.29 7.41
CA GLN A 9 -9.06 -15.59 8.19
C GLN A 9 -9.65 -14.34 8.84
N SER A 10 -8.81 -13.48 9.43
CA SER A 10 -9.26 -12.23 10.05
C SER A 10 -9.76 -11.20 9.02
N ILE A 11 -9.01 -11.00 7.93
CA ILE A 11 -9.28 -9.98 6.91
C ILE A 11 -10.51 -10.35 6.07
N SER A 12 -10.66 -11.61 5.69
CA SER A 12 -11.75 -12.06 4.82
C SER A 12 -13.16 -12.01 5.44
N ALA A 13 -13.23 -11.72 6.74
CA ALA A 13 -14.49 -11.45 7.45
C ALA A 13 -14.96 -10.00 7.29
N LYS A 14 -14.19 -9.13 6.63
CA LYS A 14 -14.49 -7.71 6.46
C LYS A 14 -15.03 -7.39 5.07
N PRO A 15 -15.89 -6.36 4.95
CA PRO A 15 -16.42 -5.91 3.66
C PRO A 15 -15.30 -5.69 2.64
N GLY A 16 -15.49 -6.20 1.42
CA GLY A 16 -14.55 -6.02 0.31
C GLY A 16 -13.38 -7.02 0.29
N TYR A 17 -13.33 -7.96 1.24
CA TYR A 17 -12.29 -9.01 1.31
C TYR A 17 -12.85 -10.44 1.29
N GLU A 18 -14.14 -10.63 1.03
CA GLU A 18 -14.84 -11.92 1.14
C GLU A 18 -14.22 -13.00 0.24
N ALA A 19 -13.77 -12.60 -0.95
CA ALA A 19 -13.14 -13.48 -1.93
C ALA A 19 -11.84 -14.13 -1.42
N TRP A 20 -11.22 -13.57 -0.37
CA TRP A 20 -10.00 -14.12 0.22
C TRP A 20 -10.24 -15.48 0.89
N LYS A 21 -11.47 -15.81 1.32
CA LYS A 21 -11.80 -17.08 1.99
C LYS A 21 -11.45 -18.31 1.16
N GLN A 22 -11.56 -18.20 -0.16
CA GLN A 22 -11.34 -19.28 -1.11
C GLN A 22 -10.10 -19.04 -1.98
N ALA A 23 -9.34 -17.98 -1.68
CA ALA A 23 -8.21 -17.60 -2.50
C ALA A 23 -7.04 -18.56 -2.31
N THR A 24 -6.41 -18.92 -3.42
CA THR A 24 -5.04 -19.43 -3.41
C THR A 24 -4.08 -18.25 -3.39
N TRP A 25 -2.82 -18.51 -3.04
CA TRP A 25 -1.82 -17.45 -2.99
C TRP A 25 -0.48 -17.90 -3.56
N THR A 26 0.27 -16.92 -4.07
CA THR A 26 1.68 -17.03 -4.44
C THR A 26 2.45 -15.93 -3.73
N SER A 27 3.77 -16.11 -3.53
CA SER A 27 4.62 -15.11 -2.89
C SER A 27 5.80 -14.76 -3.77
N GLN A 28 6.16 -13.49 -3.83
CA GLN A 28 7.28 -12.96 -4.60
C GLN A 28 8.12 -12.04 -3.70
N PRO A 29 9.46 -12.09 -3.78
CA PRO A 29 10.31 -11.17 -3.03
C PRO A 29 10.11 -9.73 -3.52
N LEU A 30 10.18 -8.78 -2.59
CA LEU A 30 10.01 -7.34 -2.87
C LEU A 30 11.29 -6.63 -3.34
N GLY A 31 12.42 -7.34 -3.35
CA GLY A 31 13.71 -6.82 -3.75
C GLY A 31 14.83 -7.42 -2.89
N PRO A 32 16.09 -7.33 -3.34
CA PRO A 32 17.25 -7.79 -2.57
C PRO A 32 17.31 -7.13 -1.18
N GLY A 33 17.68 -7.88 -0.15
CA GLY A 33 17.93 -7.33 1.20
C GLY A 33 16.70 -6.89 2.00
N THR A 34 15.50 -6.88 1.40
CA THR A 34 14.27 -6.40 2.07
C THR A 34 13.75 -7.33 3.17
N HIS A 35 14.07 -8.63 3.09
CA HIS A 35 13.40 -9.69 3.85
C HIS A 35 11.86 -9.55 3.79
N GLY A 36 11.37 -9.09 2.63
CA GLY A 36 9.98 -8.74 2.39
C GLY A 36 9.41 -9.49 1.19
N TRP A 37 8.13 -9.84 1.28
CA TRP A 37 7.42 -10.53 0.24
C TRP A 37 6.07 -9.89 0.00
N ILE A 38 5.69 -9.80 -1.28
CA ILE A 38 4.30 -9.62 -1.66
C ILE A 38 3.66 -10.99 -1.81
N VAL A 39 2.55 -11.20 -1.12
CA VAL A 39 1.67 -12.36 -1.25
C VAL A 39 0.50 -11.94 -2.12
N LEU A 40 0.37 -12.54 -3.29
CA LEU A 40 -0.71 -12.28 -4.24
C LEU A 40 -1.81 -13.30 -4.03
N LEU A 41 -3.04 -12.84 -3.80
CA LEU A 41 -4.21 -13.70 -3.62
C LEU A 41 -5.03 -13.77 -4.90
N GLN A 42 -5.44 -14.97 -5.28
CA GLN A 42 -6.23 -15.24 -6.48
C GLN A 42 -7.42 -16.14 -6.17
N SER A 43 -8.56 -15.85 -6.78
CA SER A 43 -9.73 -16.72 -6.78
C SER A 43 -10.20 -16.93 -8.21
N ASN A 44 -10.45 -18.17 -8.59
CA ASN A 44 -10.82 -18.55 -9.97
C ASN A 44 -9.85 -17.99 -11.04
N GLY A 45 -8.55 -17.96 -10.73
CA GLY A 45 -7.51 -17.45 -11.62
C GLY A 45 -7.45 -15.92 -11.75
N GLN A 46 -8.29 -15.17 -11.03
CA GLN A 46 -8.30 -13.71 -11.02
C GLN A 46 -7.70 -13.16 -9.72
N PRO A 47 -6.91 -12.07 -9.75
CA PRO A 47 -6.47 -11.41 -8.53
C PRO A 47 -7.66 -10.91 -7.70
N VAL A 48 -7.61 -11.14 -6.40
CA VAL A 48 -8.63 -10.65 -5.44
C VAL A 48 -8.04 -9.83 -4.29
N GLY A 49 -6.72 -9.73 -4.25
CA GLY A 49 -6.00 -8.88 -3.32
C GLY A 49 -4.54 -9.27 -3.17
N TYR A 50 -3.90 -8.66 -2.19
CA TYR A 50 -2.51 -8.93 -1.84
C TYR A 50 -2.25 -8.62 -0.36
N MET A 51 -1.15 -9.16 0.16
CA MET A 51 -0.55 -8.75 1.43
C MET A 51 0.92 -8.43 1.19
N VAL A 52 1.44 -7.45 1.91
CA VAL A 52 2.87 -7.19 2.00
C VAL A 52 3.31 -7.62 3.38
N ILE A 53 4.26 -8.57 3.43
CA ILE A 53 4.76 -9.16 4.67
C ILE A 53 6.26 -9.02 4.75
N HIS A 54 6.77 -8.88 5.96
CA HIS A 54 8.20 -8.79 6.23
C HIS A 54 8.60 -9.78 7.31
N ALA A 55 9.85 -10.20 7.30
CA ALA A 55 10.44 -10.86 8.46
C ALA A 55 10.33 -9.91 9.67
N ALA A 56 9.89 -10.43 10.80
CA ALA A 56 9.86 -9.71 12.07
C ALA A 56 11.24 -9.65 12.73
N ASP A 57 12.13 -10.55 12.35
CA ASP A 57 13.53 -10.60 12.76
C ASP A 57 14.34 -11.03 11.53
N PRO A 58 15.27 -10.20 11.02
CA PRO A 58 16.14 -10.57 9.90
C PRO A 58 16.96 -11.84 10.16
N ASN A 59 17.26 -12.13 11.43
CA ASN A 59 17.98 -13.34 11.85
C ASN A 59 17.06 -14.55 12.08
N ASN A 60 15.74 -14.34 12.08
CA ASN A 60 14.74 -15.39 12.19
C ASN A 60 13.58 -15.17 11.21
N PRO A 61 13.78 -15.50 9.92
CA PRO A 61 12.81 -15.24 8.86
C PRO A 61 11.55 -16.11 8.95
N THR A 62 11.36 -16.89 10.02
CA THR A 62 10.15 -17.68 10.25
C THR A 62 9.05 -16.89 10.95
N LYS A 63 9.38 -15.72 11.52
CA LYS A 63 8.42 -14.81 12.14
C LYS A 63 8.12 -13.69 11.17
N TYR A 64 6.84 -13.40 10.97
CA TYR A 64 6.39 -12.42 9.99
C TYR A 64 5.57 -11.30 10.64
N ARG A 65 5.59 -10.14 9.99
CA ARG A 65 4.70 -9.01 10.26
C ARG A 65 3.98 -8.61 8.98
N LEU A 66 2.70 -8.25 9.10
CA LEU A 66 1.88 -7.74 8.01
C LEU A 66 2.00 -6.22 7.99
N THR A 67 2.39 -5.65 6.86
CA THR A 67 2.73 -4.22 6.77
C THR A 67 1.80 -3.45 5.85
N GLU A 68 1.08 -4.16 4.99
CA GLU A 68 0.04 -3.62 4.12
C GLU A 68 -0.80 -4.78 3.59
N TYR A 69 -2.06 -4.52 3.27
CA TYR A 69 -2.87 -5.43 2.45
C TYR A 69 -3.88 -4.65 1.64
N GLY A 70 -4.33 -5.20 0.53
CA GLY A 70 -5.34 -4.55 -0.31
C GLY A 70 -6.21 -5.54 -1.06
N SER A 71 -7.44 -5.14 -1.35
CA SER A 71 -8.39 -5.95 -2.12
C SER A 71 -8.46 -5.49 -3.57
N GLY A 72 -9.19 -6.25 -4.38
CA GLY A 72 -9.46 -5.95 -5.78
C GLY A 72 -8.56 -6.68 -6.75
N ASN A 73 -8.78 -6.40 -8.04
CA ASN A 73 -8.15 -7.10 -9.16
C ASN A 73 -6.81 -6.49 -9.61
N THR A 74 -6.41 -5.38 -9.02
CA THR A 74 -5.19 -4.65 -9.37
C THR A 74 -4.23 -4.66 -8.18
N PRO A 75 -3.61 -5.81 -7.84
CA PRO A 75 -2.71 -5.89 -6.70
C PRO A 75 -1.47 -5.01 -6.94
N LEU A 76 -0.78 -4.68 -5.85
CA LEU A 76 0.53 -4.03 -5.94
C LEU A 76 1.49 -4.91 -6.77
N PHE A 77 2.35 -4.30 -7.58
CA PHE A 77 3.24 -5.00 -8.51
C PHE A 77 2.51 -5.93 -9.50
N SER A 78 1.31 -5.54 -9.93
CA SER A 78 0.60 -6.24 -11.01
C SER A 78 1.40 -6.20 -12.31
N MET A 79 1.65 -7.37 -12.89
CA MET A 79 2.27 -7.48 -14.22
C MET A 79 1.42 -6.86 -15.32
N GLN A 80 0.09 -6.85 -15.16
CA GLN A 80 -0.81 -6.20 -16.11
C GLN A 80 -0.63 -4.67 -16.08
N THR A 81 -0.53 -4.10 -14.88
CA THR A 81 -0.27 -2.66 -14.71
C THR A 81 1.09 -2.30 -15.31
N LEU A 82 2.13 -3.09 -15.01
CA LEU A 82 3.46 -2.87 -15.58
C LEU A 82 3.45 -2.97 -17.12
N TYR A 83 2.81 -3.99 -17.68
CA TYR A 83 2.69 -4.16 -19.13
C TYR A 83 2.08 -2.92 -19.80
N GLN A 84 1.01 -2.37 -19.22
CA GLN A 84 0.37 -1.16 -19.74
C GLN A 84 1.34 0.03 -19.76
N SER A 85 2.12 0.22 -18.70
CA SER A 85 3.13 1.28 -18.63
C SER A 85 4.27 1.05 -19.64
N LEU A 86 4.73 -0.19 -19.82
CA LEU A 86 5.77 -0.51 -20.80
C LEU A 86 5.32 -0.28 -22.25
N VAL A 87 4.04 -0.52 -22.56
CA VAL A 87 3.44 -0.17 -23.85
C VAL A 87 3.46 1.35 -24.05
N GLN A 88 3.07 2.13 -23.04
CA GLN A 88 3.05 3.60 -23.11
C GLN A 88 4.46 4.20 -23.26
N LEU A 89 5.47 3.55 -22.67
CA LEU A 89 6.88 3.91 -22.81
C LEU A 89 7.53 3.37 -24.10
N GLU A 90 6.78 2.65 -24.94
CA GLU A 90 7.28 2.02 -26.17
C GLU A 90 8.43 1.01 -25.94
N LEU A 91 8.57 0.47 -24.72
CA LEU A 91 9.67 -0.42 -24.33
C LEU A 91 9.41 -1.89 -24.68
N MET A 92 8.24 -2.24 -25.20
CA MET A 92 7.83 -3.63 -25.44
C MET A 92 8.75 -4.41 -26.39
N ASN A 93 9.40 -3.71 -27.33
CA ASN A 93 10.33 -4.31 -28.30
C ASN A 93 11.81 -4.09 -27.93
N THR A 94 12.07 -3.55 -26.74
CA THR A 94 13.42 -3.29 -26.23
C THR A 94 13.77 -4.27 -25.13
N SER A 95 15.06 -4.54 -24.95
CA SER A 95 15.50 -5.26 -23.74
C SER A 95 15.37 -4.32 -22.54
N TYR A 96 14.71 -4.80 -21.49
CA TYR A 96 14.59 -4.07 -20.24
C TYR A 96 14.80 -5.01 -19.05
N HIS A 97 15.23 -4.45 -17.93
CA HIS A 97 15.26 -5.11 -16.64
C HIS A 97 14.25 -4.44 -15.71
N ALA A 98 13.43 -5.24 -15.03
CA ALA A 98 12.41 -4.76 -14.10
C ALA A 98 12.71 -5.25 -12.68
N GLU A 99 12.89 -4.32 -11.76
CA GLU A 99 13.12 -4.57 -10.34
C GLU A 99 11.96 -4.01 -9.51
N ARG A 100 11.53 -4.76 -8.48
CA ARG A 100 10.55 -4.26 -7.49
C ARG A 100 11.31 -3.50 -6.42
N LEU A 101 10.83 -2.33 -6.06
CA LEU A 101 11.31 -1.56 -4.92
C LEU A 101 10.13 -1.22 -4.03
N TYR A 102 10.20 -1.62 -2.77
CA TYR A 102 9.17 -1.34 -1.76
C TYR A 102 9.84 -0.75 -0.52
N THR A 103 9.78 0.56 -0.37
CA THR A 103 10.31 1.25 0.82
C THR A 103 9.20 1.68 1.77
N SER A 104 8.07 2.08 1.22
CA SER A 104 6.84 2.31 1.97
C SER A 104 5.61 1.99 1.10
N PRO A 105 4.42 1.83 1.70
CA PRO A 105 3.17 1.62 0.98
C PRO A 105 2.94 2.62 -0.16
N LEU A 106 3.30 3.90 -0.01
CA LEU A 106 3.10 4.92 -1.05
C LEU A 106 4.34 5.17 -1.92
N GLN A 107 5.44 4.45 -1.67
CA GLN A 107 6.69 4.53 -2.45
C GLN A 107 7.07 3.14 -2.99
N ALA A 108 6.06 2.36 -3.38
CA ALA A 108 6.24 1.09 -4.05
C ALA A 108 6.32 1.31 -5.56
N VAL A 109 7.46 0.97 -6.17
CA VAL A 109 7.73 1.27 -7.58
C VAL A 109 8.39 0.10 -8.30
N TRP A 110 8.13 -0.01 -9.60
CA TRP A 110 8.99 -0.73 -10.52
C TRP A 110 10.13 0.18 -10.97
N LYS A 111 11.37 -0.28 -10.80
CA LYS A 111 12.55 0.33 -11.41
C LYS A 111 12.82 -0.39 -12.72
N ILE A 112 12.68 0.32 -13.83
CA ILE A 112 12.87 -0.19 -15.18
C ILE A 112 14.15 0.41 -15.76
N THR A 113 15.10 -0.45 -16.12
CA THR A 113 16.31 -0.06 -16.85
C THR A 113 16.23 -0.57 -18.28
N SER A 114 16.36 0.30 -19.27
CA SER A 114 16.43 -0.06 -20.69
C SER A 114 17.55 0.73 -21.38
N GLY A 115 18.64 0.06 -21.74
CA GLY A 115 19.85 0.75 -22.20
C GLY A 115 20.40 1.69 -21.13
N GLU A 116 20.47 2.98 -21.46
CA GLU A 116 20.88 4.05 -20.53
C GLU A 116 19.70 4.70 -19.79
N ASP A 117 18.47 4.39 -20.20
CA ASP A 117 17.26 4.98 -19.61
C ASP A 117 16.84 4.26 -18.33
N LEU A 118 16.37 5.06 -17.37
CA LEU A 118 15.89 4.60 -16.07
C LEU A 118 14.53 5.24 -15.77
N TYR A 119 13.53 4.39 -15.55
CA TYR A 119 12.18 4.80 -15.19
C TYR A 119 11.80 4.24 -13.83
N PHE A 120 11.05 5.03 -13.06
CA PHE A 120 10.35 4.57 -11.87
C PHE A 120 8.86 4.63 -12.15
N ILE A 121 8.17 3.51 -11.99
CA ILE A 121 6.74 3.39 -12.30
C ILE A 121 6.03 2.98 -11.01
N ASP A 122 5.04 3.76 -10.58
CA ASP A 122 4.25 3.44 -9.39
C ASP A 122 3.63 2.03 -9.52
N ALA A 123 3.90 1.18 -8.53
CA ALA A 123 3.59 -0.25 -8.60
C ALA A 123 2.10 -0.54 -8.47
N LYS A 124 1.28 0.43 -8.06
CA LYS A 124 -0.16 0.28 -7.90
C LYS A 124 -0.92 0.84 -9.11
N THR A 125 -0.54 2.02 -9.57
CA THR A 125 -1.26 2.80 -10.58
C THR A 125 -0.71 2.61 -11.99
N GLY A 126 0.59 2.32 -12.12
CA GLY A 126 1.30 2.28 -13.41
C GLY A 126 1.77 3.64 -13.90
N GLU A 127 1.63 4.70 -13.10
CA GLU A 127 2.08 6.04 -13.46
C GLU A 127 3.61 6.14 -13.42
N VAL A 128 4.18 6.74 -14.46
CA VAL A 128 5.63 7.01 -14.51
C VAL A 128 5.92 8.21 -13.62
N LEU A 129 6.82 8.03 -12.65
CA LEU A 129 7.24 9.10 -11.76
C LEU A 129 8.03 10.18 -12.53
N PRO A 130 8.00 11.43 -12.07
CA PRO A 130 8.83 12.49 -12.62
C PRO A 130 10.32 12.17 -12.44
N GLN A 131 11.18 12.93 -13.14
CA GLN A 131 12.62 12.77 -12.96
C GLN A 131 13.06 13.05 -11.52
N LEU A 132 13.58 12.00 -10.89
CA LEU A 132 14.10 12.05 -9.54
C LEU A 132 15.57 12.48 -9.54
N THR A 133 15.90 13.37 -8.62
CA THR A 133 17.25 13.75 -8.21
C THR A 133 17.99 12.56 -7.60
N VAL A 134 19.29 12.71 -7.41
CA VAL A 134 20.11 11.67 -6.76
C VAL A 134 19.64 11.42 -5.33
N SER A 135 19.34 12.46 -4.57
CA SER A 135 18.86 12.35 -3.17
C SER A 135 17.48 11.68 -3.09
N GLU A 136 16.56 11.98 -4.00
CA GLU A 136 15.25 11.32 -4.02
C GLU A 136 15.35 9.83 -4.39
N LYS A 137 16.32 9.47 -5.25
CA LYS A 137 16.57 8.06 -5.58
C LYS A 137 17.15 7.28 -4.40
N GLN A 138 17.95 7.93 -3.54
CA GLN A 138 18.50 7.31 -2.32
C GLN A 138 17.42 6.93 -1.30
N GLU A 139 16.22 7.52 -1.38
CA GLU A 139 15.07 7.08 -0.57
C GLU A 139 14.74 5.60 -0.81
N PHE A 140 15.02 5.08 -2.01
CA PHE A 140 14.81 3.67 -2.33
C PHE A 140 15.87 2.72 -1.74
N ASP A 141 17.02 3.25 -1.33
CA ASP A 141 18.14 2.47 -0.78
C ASP A 141 18.13 2.44 0.76
N LYS A 142 17.24 3.21 1.40
CA LYS A 142 17.14 3.27 2.86
C LYS A 142 16.69 1.93 3.46
N PRO A 143 17.25 1.50 4.62
CA PRO A 143 16.83 0.28 5.28
C PRO A 143 15.33 0.30 5.59
N LEU A 144 14.71 -0.85 5.38
CA LEU A 144 13.27 -0.99 5.49
C LEU A 144 12.80 -1.03 6.96
N GLU A 145 13.68 -1.45 7.88
CA GLU A 145 13.41 -1.38 9.32
C GLU A 145 13.15 0.05 9.81
N GLU A 146 13.74 1.06 9.15
CA GLU A 146 13.55 2.48 9.49
C GLU A 146 12.21 3.04 8.97
N GLN A 147 11.55 2.34 8.04
CA GLN A 147 10.41 2.85 7.27
C GLN A 147 9.10 2.08 7.54
N ILE A 148 9.18 0.86 8.07
CA ILE A 148 8.00 0.04 8.39
C ILE A 148 7.62 0.17 9.85
N ALA A 149 6.49 0.86 10.09
CA ALA A 149 5.96 1.11 11.43
C ALA A 149 5.13 -0.05 12.02
N SER A 150 4.74 -1.06 11.23
CA SER A 150 3.84 -2.11 11.71
C SER A 150 4.55 -3.23 12.48
N LEU A 151 3.95 -3.66 13.58
CA LEU A 151 4.32 -4.79 14.43
C LEU A 151 3.23 -5.88 14.38
N LEU A 152 2.37 -5.86 13.37
CA LEU A 152 1.20 -6.73 13.28
C LEU A 152 1.61 -8.18 12.98
N LYS A 153 1.64 -9.00 14.02
CA LYS A 153 1.91 -10.45 13.95
C LYS A 153 0.66 -11.27 13.57
N PRO A 154 0.83 -12.56 13.16
CA PRO A 154 -0.25 -13.44 12.73
C PRO A 154 -1.36 -13.69 13.75
N GLU A 155 -1.04 -13.71 15.05
CA GLU A 155 -2.00 -13.96 16.12
C GLU A 155 -3.01 -12.83 16.36
N HIS A 156 -2.76 -11.65 15.80
CA HIS A 156 -3.66 -10.52 15.95
C HIS A 156 -4.86 -10.63 15.01
N THR A 157 -6.01 -10.13 15.46
CA THR A 157 -7.27 -10.14 14.72
C THR A 157 -7.89 -8.74 14.67
N ILE A 158 -8.78 -8.49 13.72
CA ILE A 158 -9.46 -7.19 13.60
C ILE A 158 -10.60 -7.12 14.64
N THR A 159 -10.47 -6.19 15.58
CA THR A 159 -11.40 -5.96 16.70
C THR A 159 -12.37 -4.80 16.45
N GLY A 160 -12.01 -3.86 15.57
CA GLY A 160 -12.86 -2.74 15.18
C GLY A 160 -12.71 -2.45 13.68
N SER A 161 -13.77 -1.98 13.03
CA SER A 161 -13.72 -1.64 11.60
C SER A 161 -14.86 -0.75 11.19
N VAL A 162 -14.58 0.19 10.29
CA VAL A 162 -15.58 0.95 9.55
C VAL A 162 -15.27 0.84 8.06
N GLN A 163 -16.32 0.69 7.26
CA GLN A 163 -16.28 0.84 5.81
C GLN A 163 -17.18 2.01 5.43
N LEU A 164 -16.63 2.96 4.69
CA LEU A 164 -17.32 4.11 4.13
C LEU A 164 -17.46 3.93 2.62
N PRO A 165 -18.47 4.57 2.00
CA PRO A 165 -18.55 4.66 0.55
C PRO A 165 -17.32 5.36 -0.04
N GLU A 166 -16.87 4.88 -1.19
CA GLU A 166 -15.87 5.55 -2.00
C GLU A 166 -16.36 6.94 -2.45
N PHE A 167 -15.42 7.85 -2.64
CA PHE A 167 -15.68 9.16 -3.23
C PHE A 167 -14.45 9.63 -4.00
N ASP A 168 -14.63 10.54 -4.94
CA ASP A 168 -13.52 11.10 -5.70
C ASP A 168 -12.86 12.26 -4.91
N PRO A 169 -11.59 12.13 -4.50
CA PRO A 169 -10.89 13.21 -3.78
C PRO A 169 -10.64 14.46 -4.65
N TYR A 170 -10.85 14.38 -5.96
CA TYR A 170 -10.73 15.51 -6.90
C TYR A 170 -12.02 16.32 -7.06
N GLU A 171 -13.17 15.86 -6.57
CA GLU A 171 -14.44 16.61 -6.67
C GLU A 171 -14.42 17.93 -5.88
N ARG A 172 -13.77 17.94 -4.71
CA ARG A 172 -13.79 19.08 -3.77
C ARG A 172 -12.44 19.72 -3.53
N LEU A 173 -11.35 19.03 -3.88
CA LEU A 173 -9.96 19.50 -3.74
C LEU A 173 -9.65 20.14 -2.38
N PRO A 174 -10.12 19.60 -1.24
CA PRO A 174 -9.89 20.23 0.07
C PRO A 174 -8.39 20.32 0.42
N TRP A 175 -7.57 19.47 -0.17
CA TRP A 175 -6.13 19.41 -0.01
C TRP A 175 -5.35 20.51 -0.76
N VAL A 176 -5.98 21.27 -1.67
CA VAL A 176 -5.29 22.33 -2.44
C VAL A 176 -5.20 23.65 -1.67
N LYS A 177 -6.25 24.00 -0.91
CA LYS A 177 -6.31 25.25 -0.13
C LYS A 177 -6.81 25.08 1.30
N GLY A 178 -7.26 23.89 1.66
CA GLY A 178 -7.79 23.62 2.98
C GLY A 178 -6.69 23.48 4.03
N THR A 179 -7.12 23.50 5.29
CA THR A 179 -6.24 23.22 6.42
C THR A 179 -6.33 21.73 6.76
N PRO A 180 -5.20 21.03 6.90
CA PRO A 180 -5.19 19.66 7.39
C PRO A 180 -5.96 19.51 8.70
N ALA A 181 -6.77 18.46 8.81
CA ALA A 181 -7.36 18.04 10.08
C ALA A 181 -6.24 17.67 11.06
N GLN A 182 -6.33 18.20 12.27
CA GLN A 182 -5.43 17.85 13.37
C GLN A 182 -6.18 16.97 14.37
N TYR A 183 -5.69 15.76 14.55
CA TYR A 183 -6.23 14.81 15.50
C TYR A 183 -5.32 14.72 16.73
N GLY A 184 -5.84 15.09 17.90
CA GLY A 184 -5.11 14.96 19.16
C GLY A 184 -4.92 13.51 19.64
N SER A 185 -5.67 12.57 19.06
CA SER A 185 -5.55 11.13 19.31
C SER A 185 -6.09 10.34 18.12
N ILE A 186 -5.66 9.08 17.98
CA ILE A 186 -6.20 8.17 16.98
C ILE A 186 -7.71 7.95 17.19
N SER A 187 -8.19 7.88 18.43
CA SER A 187 -9.61 7.72 18.73
C SER A 187 -10.48 8.87 18.21
N ALA A 188 -9.95 10.09 18.15
CA ALA A 188 -10.66 11.22 17.55
C ALA A 188 -10.84 11.04 16.03
N LEU A 189 -9.81 10.55 15.34
CA LEU A 189 -9.91 10.20 13.92
C LEU A 189 -10.91 9.07 13.68
N LEU A 190 -10.85 8.01 14.49
CA LEU A 190 -11.79 6.89 14.36
C LEU A 190 -13.24 7.36 14.58
N SER A 191 -13.47 8.22 15.57
CA SER A 191 -14.80 8.79 15.83
C SER A 191 -15.35 9.62 14.66
N ASP A 192 -14.49 10.35 13.96
CA ASP A 192 -14.87 11.09 12.74
C ASP A 192 -15.26 10.14 11.61
N LEU A 193 -14.53 9.03 11.44
CA LEU A 193 -14.84 8.00 10.45
C LEU A 193 -16.13 7.22 10.83
N ASP A 194 -16.35 6.93 12.10
CA ASP A 194 -17.61 6.33 12.60
C ASP A 194 -18.82 7.22 12.31
N GLN A 195 -18.63 8.54 12.35
CA GLN A 195 -19.63 9.55 11.97
C GLN A 195 -19.73 9.76 10.45
N GLN A 196 -19.08 8.91 9.65
CA GLN A 196 -19.05 8.95 8.19
C GLN A 196 -18.53 10.27 7.62
N LYS A 197 -17.67 10.98 8.34
CA LYS A 197 -17.01 12.17 7.79
C LYS A 197 -16.11 11.74 6.62
N LYS A 198 -16.25 12.44 5.50
CA LYS A 198 -15.39 12.25 4.33
C LYS A 198 -14.05 12.90 4.63
N LEU A 199 -12.98 12.13 4.52
CA LEU A 199 -11.62 12.62 4.70
C LEU A 199 -10.79 12.24 3.47
N THR A 200 -10.10 13.20 2.89
CA THR A 200 -9.08 12.97 1.87
C THR A 200 -7.72 12.87 2.56
N TYR A 201 -7.06 11.72 2.41
CA TYR A 201 -5.67 11.59 2.74
C TYR A 201 -4.84 12.14 1.59
N THR A 202 -3.80 12.94 1.85
CA THR A 202 -2.91 13.45 0.80
C THR A 202 -1.47 13.27 1.23
N ALA A 203 -0.73 12.48 0.45
CA ALA A 203 0.72 12.38 0.57
C ALA A 203 1.41 13.31 -0.42
N GLN A 204 2.53 13.88 0.00
CA GLN A 204 3.45 14.60 -0.88
C GLN A 204 4.80 13.88 -0.81
N LEU A 205 5.25 13.35 -1.94
CA LEU A 205 6.43 12.50 -2.04
C LEU A 205 7.47 13.16 -2.94
N PHE A 206 8.74 12.82 -2.69
CA PHE A 206 9.89 13.25 -3.49
C PHE A 206 9.93 14.77 -3.67
N ASP A 207 10.06 15.48 -2.53
CA ASP A 207 10.11 16.95 -2.49
C ASP A 207 8.92 17.60 -3.25
N ASP A 208 7.71 17.16 -2.90
CA ASP A 208 6.43 17.60 -3.46
C ASP A 208 6.22 17.37 -4.97
N LYS A 209 7.11 16.65 -5.66
CA LYS A 209 6.96 16.33 -7.09
C LYS A 209 5.80 15.39 -7.38
N VAL A 210 5.39 14.60 -6.39
CA VAL A 210 4.27 13.68 -6.50
C VAL A 210 3.28 13.96 -5.39
N THR A 211 2.05 14.34 -5.75
CA THR A 211 0.95 14.54 -4.81
C THR A 211 -0.09 13.45 -5.02
N ILE A 212 -0.42 12.70 -3.96
CA ILE A 212 -1.33 11.56 -4.02
C ILE A 212 -2.52 11.82 -3.09
N PRO A 213 -3.63 12.41 -3.59
CA PRO A 213 -4.86 12.52 -2.84
C PRO A 213 -5.68 11.22 -2.97
N LEU A 214 -6.04 10.61 -1.85
CA LEU A 214 -6.78 9.36 -1.76
C LEU A 214 -8.00 9.54 -0.85
N ALA A 215 -9.12 8.95 -1.24
CA ALA A 215 -10.28 8.89 -0.36
C ALA A 215 -10.01 7.92 0.80
N VAL A 216 -10.25 8.37 2.04
CA VAL A 216 -10.29 7.48 3.19
C VAL A 216 -11.64 6.78 3.21
N THR A 217 -11.62 5.48 2.97
CA THR A 217 -12.81 4.61 2.91
C THR A 217 -13.05 3.85 4.22
N GLY A 218 -12.33 4.20 5.29
CA GLY A 218 -12.57 3.65 6.63
C GLY A 218 -11.29 3.21 7.30
N TYR A 219 -11.40 2.23 8.20
CA TYR A 219 -10.27 1.72 8.96
C TYR A 219 -10.50 0.27 9.43
N HIS A 220 -9.39 -0.42 9.72
CA HIS A 220 -9.36 -1.65 10.50
C HIS A 220 -8.49 -1.44 11.74
N GLN A 221 -9.04 -1.69 12.92
CA GLN A 221 -8.33 -1.72 14.19
C GLN A 221 -8.06 -3.17 14.59
N TRP A 222 -6.79 -3.49 14.84
CA TRP A 222 -6.34 -4.81 15.24
C TRP A 222 -6.25 -4.96 16.75
N SER A 223 -6.18 -6.20 17.24
CA SER A 223 -6.13 -6.54 18.66
C SER A 223 -4.88 -6.06 19.40
N ASN A 224 -3.82 -5.69 18.67
CA ASN A 224 -2.65 -4.99 19.23
C ASN A 224 -2.79 -3.46 19.24
N ASN A 225 -3.99 -2.94 18.96
CA ASN A 225 -4.32 -1.53 18.82
C ASN A 225 -3.72 -0.81 17.60
N GLU A 226 -3.03 -1.51 16.70
CA GLU A 226 -2.66 -0.90 15.42
C GLU A 226 -3.91 -0.63 14.58
N VAL A 227 -3.95 0.56 14.00
CA VAL A 227 -4.99 0.99 13.06
C VAL A 227 -4.40 1.00 11.67
N PHE A 228 -5.12 0.41 10.73
CA PHE A 228 -4.87 0.52 9.30
C PHE A 228 -5.96 1.40 8.71
N LEU A 229 -5.59 2.49 8.03
CA LEU A 229 -6.52 3.28 7.25
C LEU A 229 -6.80 2.56 5.94
N LEU A 230 -8.07 2.54 5.54
CA LEU A 230 -8.51 2.06 4.23
C LEU A 230 -8.49 3.25 3.28
N LEU A 231 -7.68 3.17 2.23
CA LEU A 231 -7.51 4.20 1.21
C LEU A 231 -7.89 3.64 -0.16
N GLU A 232 -8.69 4.37 -0.92
CA GLU A 232 -9.07 3.95 -2.27
C GLU A 232 -8.04 4.39 -3.32
N GLN A 233 -7.50 3.44 -4.07
CA GLN A 233 -6.51 3.69 -5.12
C GLN A 233 -6.54 2.60 -6.20
N LYS A 234 -7.62 2.47 -6.98
CA LYS A 234 -7.85 1.30 -7.88
C LYS A 234 -8.04 0.03 -7.05
N GLY A 235 -8.99 0.08 -6.12
CA GLY A 235 -9.23 -0.89 -5.08
C GLY A 235 -8.62 -0.49 -3.74
N GLN A 236 -9.25 -0.97 -2.68
CA GLN A 236 -8.94 -0.60 -1.31
C GLN A 236 -7.54 -1.08 -0.87
N ARG A 237 -6.80 -0.18 -0.22
CA ARG A 237 -5.52 -0.44 0.43
C ARG A 237 -5.64 -0.15 1.92
N ALA A 238 -5.33 -1.13 2.74
CA ALA A 238 -5.19 -0.98 4.17
C ALA A 238 -3.72 -0.70 4.51
N ILE A 239 -3.45 0.53 4.96
CA ILE A 239 -2.11 1.02 5.26
C ILE A 239 -2.01 1.40 6.74
N PRO A 240 -0.96 1.00 7.49
CA PRO A 240 -0.79 1.38 8.88
C PRO A 240 -0.89 2.89 9.09
N TYR A 241 -1.67 3.32 10.08
CA TYR A 241 -1.84 4.74 10.40
C TYR A 241 -0.52 5.42 10.75
N GLY A 242 0.38 4.71 11.44
CA GLY A 242 1.72 5.24 11.73
C GLY A 242 2.50 5.62 10.46
N THR A 243 2.32 4.86 9.38
CA THR A 243 2.94 5.13 8.09
C THR A 243 2.23 6.26 7.34
N THR A 244 0.89 6.27 7.28
CA THR A 244 0.16 7.36 6.63
C THR A 244 0.38 8.70 7.34
N PHE A 245 0.44 8.71 8.67
CA PHE A 245 0.72 9.91 9.46
C PHE A 245 2.10 10.53 9.16
N GLN A 246 3.09 9.70 8.83
CA GLN A 246 4.43 10.18 8.46
C GLN A 246 4.49 10.72 7.02
N LEU A 247 3.76 10.10 6.10
CA LEU A 247 3.85 10.38 4.66
C LEU A 247 2.87 11.45 4.18
N GLY A 248 1.85 11.79 4.96
CA GLY A 248 0.78 12.66 4.48
C GLY A 248 -0.10 13.24 5.58
N LYS A 249 -1.17 13.89 5.12
CA LYS A 249 -2.11 14.65 5.95
C LYS A 249 -3.55 14.31 5.58
N LEU A 250 -4.48 14.53 6.51
CA LEU A 250 -5.91 14.32 6.30
C LEU A 250 -6.62 15.66 6.12
N TYR A 251 -7.59 15.74 5.21
CA TYR A 251 -8.37 16.94 4.90
C TYR A 251 -9.88 16.61 4.90
N PRO A 252 -10.73 17.40 5.57
CA PRO A 252 -12.19 17.22 5.57
C PRO A 252 -12.91 17.80 4.34
#